data_AF-A0A6L9GCD0-F1
#
_entry.id   AF-A0A6L9GCD0-F1
#
_cell.length_a   1.000
_cell.length_b   1.000
_cell.length_c   1.000
_cell.angle_alpha   90.00
_cell.angle_beta   90.00
_cell.angle_gamma   90.00
#
_symmetry.space_group_name_H-M   'P 1'
#
loop_
_entity.id
_entity.type
_entity.pdbx_description
1 polymer ?
#
loop_
_entity_poly.entity_id
_entity_poly.type
_entity_poly.pdbx_seq_one_letter_code
_entity_poly.pdbx_strand_id
1 'polypeptide(L)'
;WMTQSGFLTPHTGVNTEAYGTETNRKMGDILLNATTFRFDGSDLMPAAIGAGAFWTGMVDFVGGAEAQAVADQIQSTWDTLK
;
A
#
# COMPACT_ATOMS: atom_id res chain seq x y z
N TRP A 1 -19.00 -15.92 -4.11
CA TRP A 1 -18.28 -14.70 -3.67
C TRP A 1 -17.21 -14.30 -4.67
N MET A 2 -16.27 -15.17 -5.05
CA MET A 2 -15.22 -14.82 -6.06
C MET A 2 -15.77 -14.50 -7.46
N THR A 3 -16.94 -15.05 -7.78
CA THR A 3 -17.69 -14.76 -9.02
C THR A 3 -18.31 -13.37 -9.04
N GLN A 4 -18.33 -12.67 -7.90
CA GLN A 4 -18.74 -11.27 -7.78
C GLN A 4 -17.52 -10.35 -7.87
N SER A 5 -17.72 -9.08 -8.17
CA SER A 5 -16.62 -8.11 -8.20
C SER A 5 -16.05 -7.85 -6.80
N GLY A 6 -14.74 -7.56 -6.72
CA GLY A 6 -14.10 -7.03 -5.51
C GLY A 6 -13.59 -8.03 -4.49
N PHE A 7 -13.61 -9.34 -4.75
CA PHE A 7 -13.07 -10.34 -3.83
C PHE A 7 -11.68 -10.85 -4.28
N LEU A 8 -10.72 -10.85 -3.36
CA LEU A 8 -9.39 -11.47 -3.47
C LEU A 8 -9.13 -12.30 -2.20
N THR A 9 -8.32 -13.35 -2.30
CA THR A 9 -7.98 -14.21 -1.15
C THR A 9 -6.52 -14.66 -1.18
N PRO A 10 -5.83 -14.69 -0.01
CA PRO A 10 -4.49 -15.27 0.10
C PRO A 10 -4.53 -16.80 0.23
N HIS A 11 -5.70 -17.43 0.22
CA HIS A 11 -5.83 -18.88 0.34
C HIS A 11 -5.18 -19.59 -0.85
N THR A 12 -4.13 -20.37 -0.61
CA THR A 12 -3.31 -21.01 -1.65
C THR A 12 -4.05 -22.08 -2.46
N GLY A 13 -5.12 -22.67 -1.91
CA GLY A 13 -5.98 -23.63 -2.62
C GLY A 13 -7.11 -22.99 -3.44
N VAL A 14 -7.08 -21.67 -3.62
CA VAL A 14 -8.14 -20.95 -4.35
C VAL A 14 -8.21 -21.39 -5.82
N ASN A 15 -9.43 -21.64 -6.31
CA ASN A 15 -9.66 -21.79 -7.75
C ASN A 15 -9.66 -20.41 -8.42
N THR A 16 -8.58 -20.07 -9.12
CA THR A 16 -8.41 -18.78 -9.81
C THR A 16 -9.34 -18.59 -11.01
N GLU A 17 -9.88 -19.67 -11.58
CA GLU A 17 -10.88 -19.60 -12.66
C GLU A 17 -12.23 -19.04 -12.17
N ALA A 18 -12.49 -19.12 -10.86
CA ALA A 18 -13.72 -18.64 -10.26
C ALA A 18 -13.77 -17.12 -10.07
N TYR A 19 -12.68 -16.38 -10.35
CA TYR A 19 -12.68 -14.92 -10.34
C TYR A 19 -13.55 -14.36 -11.47
N GLY A 20 -14.47 -13.45 -11.13
CA GLY A 20 -15.43 -12.88 -12.08
C GLY A 20 -14.83 -11.99 -13.19
N THR A 21 -13.58 -11.57 -13.08
CA THR A 21 -12.88 -10.76 -14.10
C THR A 21 -11.42 -11.17 -14.24
N GLU A 22 -10.85 -10.91 -15.42
CA GLU A 22 -9.43 -11.14 -15.69
C GLU A 22 -8.52 -10.27 -14.80
N THR A 23 -8.95 -9.04 -14.50
CA THR A 23 -8.24 -8.14 -13.56
C THR A 23 -8.14 -8.77 -12.17
N ASN A 24 -9.24 -9.32 -11.64
CA ASN A 24 -9.23 -9.95 -10.33
C ASN A 24 -8.38 -11.22 -10.32
N ARG A 25 -8.39 -11.99 -11.42
CA ARG A 25 -7.52 -13.16 -11.57
C ARG A 25 -6.05 -12.78 -11.47
N LYS A 26 -5.62 -11.77 -12.23
CA LYS A 26 -4.23 -11.26 -12.19
C LYS A 26 -3.85 -10.73 -10.81
N MET A 27 -4.74 -10.00 -10.13
CA MET A 27 -4.52 -9.54 -8.77
C MET A 27 -4.40 -10.71 -7.78
N GLY A 28 -5.23 -11.74 -7.94
CA GLY A 28 -5.14 -12.99 -7.17
C GLY A 28 -3.81 -13.70 -7.39
N ASP A 29 -3.34 -13.80 -8.63
CA ASP A 29 -2.05 -14.41 -8.95
C ASP A 29 -0.87 -13.64 -8.34
N ILE A 30 -0.92 -12.30 -8.34
CA ILE A 30 0.06 -11.47 -7.63
C ILE A 30 0.07 -11.81 -6.14
N LEU A 31 -1.11 -11.92 -5.52
CA LEU A 31 -1.24 -12.20 -4.10
C LEU A 31 -0.73 -13.61 -3.74
N LEU A 32 -1.01 -14.61 -4.57
CA LEU A 32 -0.59 -16.00 -4.35
C LEU A 32 0.93 -16.20 -4.51
N ASN A 33 1.56 -15.43 -5.41
CA ASN A 33 2.98 -15.52 -5.69
C ASN A 33 3.82 -14.50 -4.89
N ALA A 34 3.19 -13.61 -4.13
CA ALA A 34 3.89 -12.65 -3.30
C ALA A 34 4.69 -13.37 -2.20
N THR A 35 6.00 -13.14 -2.17
CA THR A 35 6.87 -13.60 -1.07
C THR A 35 6.85 -12.65 0.12
N THR A 36 6.29 -11.45 -0.05
CA THR A 36 6.21 -10.40 0.97
C THR A 36 4.85 -9.74 0.91
N PHE A 37 4.23 -9.61 2.08
CA PHE A 37 3.02 -8.82 2.28
C PHE A 37 3.32 -7.75 3.33
N ARG A 38 2.91 -6.50 3.08
CA ARG A 38 3.10 -5.39 4.02
C ARG A 38 1.79 -4.63 4.22
N PHE A 39 1.55 -4.23 5.46
CA PHE A 39 0.56 -3.23 5.80
C PHE A 39 1.26 -1.85 5.75
N ASP A 40 0.58 -0.85 5.19
CA ASP A 40 1.14 0.50 5.03
C ASP A 40 1.18 1.28 6.35
N GLY A 41 0.38 0.89 7.34
CA GLY A 41 0.37 1.50 8.68
C GLY A 41 -0.28 2.88 8.72
N SER A 42 -0.95 3.31 7.65
CA SER A 42 -1.49 4.68 7.53
C SER A 42 -2.51 5.00 8.63
N ASP A 43 -3.33 4.03 9.02
CA ASP A 43 -4.30 4.14 10.13
C ASP A 43 -3.65 4.44 11.49
N LEU A 44 -2.38 4.06 11.68
CA LEU A 44 -1.65 4.26 12.94
C LEU A 44 -0.86 5.58 12.96
N MET A 45 -0.79 6.29 11.83
CA MET A 45 -0.02 7.53 11.75
C MET A 45 -0.78 8.69 12.42
N PRO A 46 -0.11 9.53 13.23
CA PRO A 46 -0.68 10.80 13.67
C PRO A 46 -1.09 11.64 12.46
N ALA A 47 -2.16 12.45 12.59
CA ALA A 47 -2.67 13.26 11.49
C ALA A 47 -1.62 14.19 10.88
N ALA A 48 -0.73 14.75 11.71
CA ALA A 48 0.39 15.59 11.28
C ALA A 48 1.39 14.86 10.34
N ILE A 49 1.44 13.53 10.42
CA ILE A 49 2.25 12.69 9.55
C ILE A 49 1.43 12.21 8.37
N GLY A 50 0.38 11.43 8.61
CA GLY A 50 -0.34 10.71 7.56
C GLY A 50 -0.97 11.64 6.53
N ALA A 51 -1.74 12.63 6.98
CA ALA A 51 -2.35 13.64 6.11
C ALA A 51 -1.45 14.87 5.90
N GLY A 52 -0.34 14.97 6.64
CA GLY A 52 0.60 16.09 6.61
C GLY A 52 1.90 15.74 5.91
N ALA A 53 2.98 15.59 6.70
CA ALA A 53 4.34 15.46 6.17
C ALA A 53 4.51 14.31 5.16
N PHE A 54 3.88 13.16 5.40
CA PHE A 54 3.97 12.02 4.49
C PHE A 54 3.32 12.32 3.14
N TRP A 55 2.10 12.86 3.13
CA TRP A 55 1.40 13.20 1.89
C TRP A 55 2.20 14.19 1.04
N THR A 56 2.63 15.31 1.63
CA THR A 56 3.46 16.31 0.95
C THR A 56 4.75 15.69 0.42
N GLY A 57 5.43 14.90 1.26
CA GLY A 57 6.66 14.22 0.87
C GLY A 57 6.49 13.26 -0.32
N MET A 58 5.39 12.51 -0.37
CA MET A 58 5.11 11.62 -1.51
C MET A 58 4.83 12.40 -2.80
N VAL A 59 4.18 13.56 -2.72
CA VAL A 59 4.00 14.46 -3.89
C VAL A 59 5.36 14.97 -4.38
N ASP A 60 6.23 15.42 -3.47
CA ASP A 60 7.56 15.93 -3.82
C ASP A 60 8.45 14.83 -4.42
N PHE A 61 8.41 13.61 -3.86
CA PHE A 61 9.14 12.46 -4.38
C PHE A 61 8.71 12.12 -5.81
N VAL A 62 7.40 12.04 -6.07
CA VAL A 62 6.88 11.82 -7.43
C VAL A 62 7.25 12.98 -8.37
N GLY A 63 7.36 14.19 -7.81
CA GLY A 63 7.85 15.38 -8.51
C GLY A 63 9.36 15.39 -8.82
N GLY A 64 10.11 14.40 -8.33
CA GLY A 64 11.54 14.22 -8.61
C GLY A 64 12.48 14.59 -7.46
N ALA A 65 11.98 14.86 -6.26
CA ALA A 65 12.84 15.01 -5.08
C ALA A 65 13.53 13.68 -4.73
N GLU A 66 14.72 13.75 -4.14
CA GLU A 66 15.46 12.57 -3.70
C GLU A 66 14.74 11.85 -2.55
N ALA A 67 14.61 10.52 -2.66
CA ALA A 67 13.88 9.70 -1.68
C ALA A 67 14.39 9.87 -0.25
N GLN A 68 15.72 9.98 -0.08
CA GLN A 68 16.34 10.18 1.24
C GLN A 68 15.94 11.52 1.85
N ALA A 69 15.95 12.60 1.07
CA ALA A 69 15.60 13.93 1.55
C ALA A 69 14.14 14.00 2.00
N VAL A 70 13.23 13.37 1.24
CA VAL A 70 11.82 13.24 1.60
C VAL A 70 11.65 12.44 2.89
N ALA A 71 12.33 11.31 3.02
CA ALA A 71 12.28 10.48 4.23
C ALA A 71 12.80 11.23 5.47
N ASP A 72 13.90 11.96 5.34
CA ASP A 72 14.50 12.75 6.43
C ASP A 72 13.54 13.87 6.89
N GLN A 73 12.84 14.52 5.96
CA GLN A 73 11.84 15.54 6.29
C GLN A 73 10.64 14.94 7.05
N ILE A 74 10.13 13.80 6.60
CA ILE A 74 9.02 13.10 7.29
C ILE A 74 9.46 12.70 8.70
N GLN A 75 10.66 12.13 8.83
CA GLN A 75 11.24 11.74 10.12
C GLN A 75 11.42 12.95 11.06
N SER A 76 11.94 14.07 10.55
CA SER A 76 12.07 15.31 11.31
C SER A 76 10.72 15.79 11.86
N THR A 77 9.65 15.71 11.05
CA THR A 77 8.30 16.03 11.53
C THR A 77 7.81 15.04 12.58
N TRP A 78 8.13 13.75 12.43
CA TRP A 78 7.78 12.74 13.43
C TRP A 78 8.43 13.01 14.78
N ASP A 79 9.69 13.45 14.79
CA ASP A 79 10.45 13.72 16.01
C ASP A 79 9.93 14.94 16.80
N THR A 80 9.16 15.85 16.19
CA THR A 80 8.51 16.97 16.92
C THR A 80 7.25 16.57 17.66
N LEU A 81 6.73 15.36 17.43
CA LEU A 81 5.51 14.84 18.06
C LEU A 81 5.76 14.09 19.38
N LYS A 82 7.02 14.04 19.84
CA LYS A 82 7.44 13.39 21.10
C LYS A 82 7.09 14.21 22.33
#